data_AF-A0A7V0ZAQ6-F1
#
_entry.id   AF-A0A7V0ZAQ6-F1
#
_cell.length_a   1.000
_cell.length_b   1.000
_cell.length_c   1.000
_cell.angle_alpha   90.00
_cell.angle_beta   90.00
_cell.angle_gamma   90.00
#
_symmetry.space_group_name_H-M   'P 1'
#
loop_
_entity.id
_entity.type
_entity.pdbx_description
1 polymer ?
#
loop_
_entity_poly.entity_id
_entity_poly.type
_entity_poly.pdbx_seq_one_letter_code
_entity_poly.pdbx_strand_id
1 'polypeptide(L)'
;MRRILPIFLIAALVSGLIYAPLCRAQDETGTKPQDPEVKVEVVGLSIAKGDPNDKFDRSVVRGLPRGTALHFAITDKTRFFTRFEKESAKIELFTDQKGTDLLKPSALNKAKMGLLPSVSDDHHTAMFSMTAPQTPAPGAKEIHFRGKVVVETGVDEKTEEQKRLLLKEGSEITVGPCLFKIKNIQAFGENNLQITLTSDKSHSAIKTIEFIGADGKKIKTRKTGQSSVGWDKNKTYDLYYSLTKEKEKGPKDKTAPKGAEKMMSELVTVRITYFTKVDKLEVPIDVKVGLGL
;
A
#
# COMPACT_ATOMS: atom_id res chain seq x y z
N MET A 1 57.93 -0.38 -19.54
CA MET A 1 58.16 0.25 -20.86
C MET A 1 56.90 0.99 -21.26
N ARG A 2 57.00 2.32 -21.36
CA ARG A 2 55.93 3.25 -21.75
C ARG A 2 55.74 3.19 -23.27
N ARG A 3 54.49 3.17 -23.76
CA ARG A 3 54.16 3.64 -25.11
C ARG A 3 52.98 4.61 -25.01
N ILE A 4 53.31 5.83 -25.41
CA ILE A 4 52.47 7.02 -25.55
C ILE A 4 52.03 7.03 -27.02
N LEU A 5 50.75 7.29 -27.31
CA LEU A 5 50.28 7.65 -28.65
C LEU A 5 49.31 8.84 -28.57
N PRO A 6 49.23 9.66 -29.63
CA PRO A 6 49.13 11.11 -29.50
C PRO A 6 47.71 11.67 -29.60
N ILE A 7 47.63 12.86 -29.01
CA ILE A 7 46.57 13.86 -29.06
C ILE A 7 46.44 14.40 -30.50
N PHE A 8 45.24 14.38 -31.06
CA PHE A 8 44.87 15.25 -32.18
C PHE A 8 43.89 16.32 -31.71
N LEU A 9 44.37 17.55 -31.81
CA LEU A 9 43.71 18.81 -31.57
C LEU A 9 42.99 19.22 -32.87
N ILE A 10 41.67 19.42 -32.84
CA ILE A 10 40.97 20.21 -33.87
C ILE A 10 40.17 21.28 -33.16
N ALA A 11 40.64 22.51 -33.31
CA ALA A 11 39.96 23.72 -32.91
C ALA A 11 38.95 24.10 -33.99
N ALA A 12 37.70 24.34 -33.61
CA ALA A 12 36.75 25.10 -34.41
C ALA A 12 36.16 26.19 -33.52
N LEU A 13 36.61 27.42 -33.77
CA LEU A 13 35.97 28.66 -33.34
C LEU A 13 34.59 28.74 -34.00
N VAL A 14 33.53 28.89 -33.21
CA VAL A 14 32.30 29.55 -33.66
C VAL A 14 31.93 30.60 -32.63
N SER A 15 32.05 31.84 -33.09
CA SER A 15 31.68 33.08 -32.45
C SER A 15 30.16 33.26 -32.40
N GLY A 16 29.69 33.71 -31.23
CA GLY A 16 28.60 34.68 -31.13
C GLY A 16 27.17 34.16 -31.21
N LEU A 17 26.52 34.05 -30.04
CA LEU A 17 25.25 34.73 -29.80
C LEU A 17 25.05 34.89 -28.29
N ILE A 18 25.00 36.13 -27.84
CA ILE A 18 24.60 36.49 -26.47
C ILE A 18 23.09 36.28 -26.39
N TYR A 19 22.65 35.18 -25.78
CA TYR A 19 21.29 35.06 -25.27
C TYR A 19 21.36 35.18 -23.75
N ALA A 20 20.92 36.33 -23.23
CA ALA A 20 20.55 36.44 -21.84
C ALA A 20 19.42 35.43 -21.56
N PRO A 21 19.54 34.52 -20.57
CA PRO A 21 18.39 33.80 -20.11
C PRO A 21 17.46 34.83 -19.46
N LEU A 22 16.32 35.06 -20.09
CA LEU A 22 15.16 35.63 -19.45
C LEU A 22 14.86 34.70 -18.26
N CYS A 23 15.31 35.07 -17.05
CA CYS A 23 14.84 34.48 -15.81
C CYS A 23 13.37 34.83 -15.69
N ARG A 24 12.54 34.06 -16.38
CA ARG A 24 11.11 33.99 -16.14
C ARG A 24 10.99 33.14 -14.89
N ALA A 25 10.80 33.78 -13.74
CA ALA A 25 10.28 33.13 -12.56
C ALA A 25 9.01 32.39 -13.00
N GLN A 26 9.11 31.07 -13.14
CA GLN A 26 7.94 30.23 -13.22
C GLN A 26 7.35 30.28 -11.83
N ASP A 27 6.16 30.84 -11.69
CA ASP A 27 5.31 30.57 -10.53
C ASP A 27 5.07 29.05 -10.52
N GLU A 28 5.91 28.32 -9.79
CA GLU A 28 5.87 26.88 -9.59
C GLU A 28 4.69 26.47 -8.69
N THR A 29 3.47 26.86 -9.07
CA THR A 29 2.24 26.24 -8.56
C THR A 29 1.60 25.33 -9.59
N GLY A 30 2.32 25.04 -10.69
CA GLY A 30 1.91 24.14 -11.76
C GLY A 30 1.69 22.73 -11.25
N THR A 31 0.47 22.48 -10.76
CA THR A 31 -0.02 21.15 -10.44
C THR A 31 0.03 20.36 -11.74
N LYS A 32 0.85 19.31 -11.81
CA LYS A 32 0.91 18.43 -12.97
C LYS A 32 -0.53 17.97 -13.29
N PRO A 33 -1.00 18.06 -14.55
CA PRO A 33 -2.36 17.67 -14.89
C PRO A 33 -2.65 16.28 -14.35
N GLN A 34 -3.75 16.15 -13.61
CA GLN A 34 -4.19 14.86 -13.11
C GLN A 34 -4.45 13.94 -14.29
N ASP A 35 -3.90 12.73 -14.24
CA ASP A 35 -4.17 11.70 -15.22
C ASP A 35 -5.69 11.46 -15.29
N PRO A 36 -6.33 11.65 -16.46
CA PRO A 36 -7.79 11.63 -16.57
C PRO A 36 -8.41 10.29 -16.18
N GLU A 37 -7.61 9.22 -16.11
CA GLU A 37 -8.06 7.89 -15.71
C GLU A 37 -8.07 7.70 -14.19
N VAL A 38 -7.43 8.59 -13.43
CA VAL A 38 -7.37 8.55 -11.96
C VAL A 38 -8.47 9.41 -11.38
N LYS A 39 -9.46 8.76 -10.76
CA LYS A 39 -10.54 9.45 -10.05
C LYS A 39 -10.25 9.44 -8.55
N VAL A 40 -10.38 10.60 -7.90
CA VAL A 40 -10.31 10.72 -6.44
C VAL A 40 -11.68 11.16 -5.93
N GLU A 41 -12.21 10.44 -4.95
CA GLU A 41 -13.50 10.74 -4.33
C GLU A 41 -13.38 10.78 -2.82
N VAL A 42 -14.08 11.73 -2.20
CA VAL A 42 -14.32 11.71 -0.76
C VAL A 42 -15.52 10.81 -0.49
N VAL A 43 -15.27 9.66 0.11
CA VAL A 43 -16.27 8.61 0.37
C VAL A 43 -16.72 8.57 1.83
N GLY A 44 -16.14 9.42 2.68
CA GLY A 44 -16.56 9.54 4.07
C GLY A 44 -15.99 10.78 4.75
N LEU A 45 -16.75 11.28 5.72
CA LEU A 45 -16.39 12.37 6.61
C LEU A 45 -16.78 11.96 8.03
N SER A 46 -15.91 12.18 9.00
CA SER A 46 -16.25 12.08 10.42
C SER A 46 -15.73 13.29 11.18
N ILE A 47 -16.53 13.77 12.14
CA ILE A 47 -16.18 14.87 13.04
C ILE A 47 -16.57 14.42 14.44
N ALA A 48 -15.60 14.42 15.36
CA ALA A 48 -15.83 14.04 16.74
C ALA A 48 -15.22 15.08 17.68
N LYS A 49 -16.06 15.74 18.48
CA LYS A 49 -15.58 16.72 19.47
C LYS A 49 -14.80 16.02 20.58
N GLY A 50 -13.76 16.67 21.07
CA GLY A 50 -13.05 16.22 22.28
C GLY A 50 -13.99 16.22 23.48
N ASP A 51 -13.83 15.24 24.37
CA ASP A 51 -14.44 15.27 25.70
C ASP A 51 -13.69 16.32 26.54
N PRO A 52 -14.35 17.41 26.99
CA PRO A 52 -13.71 18.47 27.76
C PRO A 52 -13.16 17.97 29.11
N ASN A 53 -13.64 16.84 29.61
CA ASN A 53 -13.20 16.25 30.88
C ASN A 53 -12.14 15.16 30.69
N ASP A 54 -11.77 14.83 29.46
CA ASP A 54 -10.84 13.74 29.18
C ASP A 54 -9.39 14.22 29.04
N LYS A 55 -8.53 13.69 29.91
CA LYS A 55 -7.09 13.99 29.92
C LYS A 55 -6.32 13.31 28.79
N PHE A 56 -6.95 12.39 28.06
CA PHE A 56 -6.33 11.59 27.01
C PHE A 56 -6.73 12.03 25.60
N ASP A 57 -7.31 13.22 25.45
CA ASP A 57 -7.65 13.79 24.14
C ASP A 57 -8.67 12.90 23.39
N ARG A 58 -9.49 12.13 24.11
CA ARG A 58 -10.54 11.28 23.54
C ARG A 58 -11.73 12.12 23.10
N SER A 59 -12.51 11.58 22.17
CA SER A 59 -13.76 12.21 21.77
C SER A 59 -14.90 11.85 22.73
N VAL A 60 -15.95 12.66 22.73
CA VAL A 60 -17.22 12.35 23.42
C VAL A 60 -17.92 11.13 22.82
N VAL A 61 -17.58 10.74 21.59
CA VAL A 61 -18.14 9.57 20.90
C VAL A 61 -17.20 8.38 21.12
N ARG A 62 -17.62 7.45 21.99
CA ARG A 62 -16.81 6.27 22.32
C ARG A 62 -16.37 5.52 21.06
N GLY A 63 -15.07 5.32 20.92
CA GLY A 63 -14.46 4.58 19.82
C GLY A 63 -14.04 5.43 18.62
N LEU A 64 -14.41 6.72 18.57
CA LEU A 64 -13.89 7.65 17.56
C LEU A 64 -12.75 8.51 18.13
N PRO A 65 -11.64 8.66 17.40
CA PRO A 65 -10.65 9.68 17.74
C PRO A 65 -11.28 11.06 17.57
N ARG A 66 -10.88 12.03 18.40
CA ARG A 66 -11.38 13.38 18.23
C ARG A 66 -10.80 14.04 16.98
N GLY A 67 -11.47 15.09 16.52
CA GLY A 67 -11.05 15.92 15.40
C GLY A 67 -11.88 15.64 14.15
N THR A 68 -11.23 15.74 13.01
CA THR A 68 -11.84 15.61 11.68
C THR A 68 -11.16 14.51 10.91
N ALA A 69 -11.90 13.62 10.25
CA ALA A 69 -11.33 12.68 9.29
C ALA A 69 -12.05 12.73 7.96
N LEU A 70 -11.27 12.66 6.89
CA LEU A 70 -11.75 12.44 5.52
C LEU A 70 -11.29 11.07 5.05
N HIS A 71 -12.18 10.35 4.40
CA HIS A 71 -11.92 9.06 3.79
C HIS A 71 -11.99 9.21 2.28
N PHE A 72 -10.96 8.73 1.60
CA PHE A 72 -10.80 8.88 0.17
C PHE A 72 -10.80 7.51 -0.51
N ALA A 73 -11.35 7.45 -1.71
CA ALA A 73 -11.17 6.37 -2.66
C ALA A 73 -10.46 6.92 -3.90
N ILE A 74 -9.40 6.24 -4.32
CA ILE A 74 -8.72 6.47 -5.59
C ILE A 74 -9.09 5.31 -6.48
N THR A 75 -9.62 5.60 -7.66
CA THR A 75 -9.95 4.59 -8.67
C THR A 75 -9.10 4.82 -9.92
N ASP A 76 -8.61 3.74 -10.50
CA ASP A 76 -7.89 3.74 -11.76
C ASP A 76 -8.23 2.47 -12.53
N LYS A 77 -8.64 2.59 -13.80
CA LYS A 77 -9.10 1.46 -14.62
C LYS A 77 -7.99 0.82 -15.46
N THR A 78 -6.84 1.47 -15.59
CA THR A 78 -5.76 1.01 -16.47
C THR A 78 -4.56 0.49 -15.69
N ARG A 79 -4.40 0.94 -14.44
CA ARG A 79 -3.36 0.50 -13.53
C ARG A 79 -3.93 -0.29 -12.36
N PHE A 80 -3.10 -1.18 -11.81
CA PHE A 80 -3.41 -1.94 -10.61
C PHE A 80 -2.66 -1.37 -9.42
N PHE A 81 -3.36 -0.92 -8.39
CA PHE A 81 -2.75 -0.47 -7.16
C PHE A 81 -2.12 -1.66 -6.41
N THR A 82 -0.89 -1.46 -5.93
CA THR A 82 -0.19 -2.49 -5.15
C THR A 82 0.07 -2.03 -3.72
N ARG A 83 0.35 -0.73 -3.52
CA ARG A 83 0.73 -0.20 -2.20
C ARG A 83 0.64 1.32 -2.13
N PHE A 84 0.38 1.87 -0.94
CA PHE A 84 0.62 3.30 -0.66
C PHE A 84 2.05 3.55 -0.14
N GLU A 85 2.70 4.58 -0.68
CA GLU A 85 3.98 5.07 -0.18
C GLU A 85 3.75 6.16 0.87
N LYS A 86 3.76 5.74 2.14
CA LYS A 86 3.44 6.60 3.29
C LYS A 86 4.37 7.81 3.43
N GLU A 87 5.65 7.61 3.15
CA GLU A 87 6.69 8.62 3.40
C GLU A 87 6.66 9.76 2.39
N SER A 88 6.15 9.52 1.18
CA SER A 88 6.03 10.53 0.13
C SER A 88 4.70 11.28 0.14
N ALA A 89 3.76 10.82 0.96
CA ALA A 89 2.45 11.44 1.07
C ALA A 89 2.53 12.72 1.92
N LYS A 90 1.90 13.80 1.46
CA LYS A 90 1.98 15.13 2.08
C LYS A 90 0.60 15.76 2.20
N ILE A 91 0.32 16.40 3.34
CA ILE A 91 -0.82 17.29 3.51
C ILE A 91 -0.31 18.72 3.40
N GLU A 92 -0.93 19.52 2.55
CA GLU A 92 -0.55 20.91 2.30
C GLU A 92 -1.55 21.88 2.93
N LEU A 93 -2.84 21.55 2.88
CA LEU A 93 -3.93 22.33 3.45
C LEU A 93 -4.97 21.40 4.05
N PHE A 94 -5.47 21.75 5.23
CA PHE A 94 -6.68 21.15 5.77
C PHE A 94 -7.36 22.18 6.64
N THR A 95 -8.25 22.97 6.05
CA THR A 95 -8.89 24.12 6.70
C THR A 95 -10.40 24.06 6.55
N ASP A 96 -11.14 24.75 7.40
CA ASP A 96 -12.55 25.06 7.11
C ASP A 96 -12.68 26.41 6.39
N GLN A 97 -13.89 26.70 5.89
CA GLN A 97 -14.20 27.96 5.21
C GLN A 97 -14.07 29.23 6.08
N LYS A 98 -13.97 29.08 7.40
CA LYS A 98 -13.79 30.18 8.36
C LYS A 98 -12.31 30.41 8.69
N GLY A 99 -11.40 29.66 8.06
CA GLY A 99 -9.97 29.78 8.24
C GLY A 99 -9.42 28.98 9.43
N THR A 100 -10.22 28.10 10.04
CA THR A 100 -9.69 27.20 11.07
C THR A 100 -8.74 26.21 10.42
N ASP A 101 -7.47 26.25 10.81
CA ASP A 101 -6.48 25.25 10.43
C ASP A 101 -6.68 23.98 11.26
N LEU A 102 -7.11 22.92 10.57
CA LEU A 102 -7.42 21.65 11.19
C LEU A 102 -6.18 20.82 11.50
N LEU A 103 -5.02 21.15 10.92
CA LEU A 103 -3.75 20.46 11.15
C LEU A 103 -3.08 20.87 12.46
N LYS A 104 -3.50 21.99 13.07
CA LYS A 104 -2.93 22.48 14.33
C LYS A 104 -2.90 21.37 15.37
N PRO A 105 -1.72 20.97 15.85
CA PRO A 105 -1.59 19.84 16.75
C PRO A 105 -2.39 20.08 18.03
N SER A 106 -2.76 18.99 18.67
CA SER A 106 -3.21 19.03 20.05
C SER A 106 -2.22 18.42 21.02
N ALA A 107 -2.56 18.43 22.31
CA ALA A 107 -1.73 17.88 23.37
C ALA A 107 -1.23 16.46 23.08
N LEU A 108 -2.08 15.60 22.50
CA LEU A 108 -1.74 14.19 22.24
C LEU A 108 -1.97 13.72 20.80
N ASN A 109 -2.61 14.52 19.94
CA ASN A 109 -2.93 14.13 18.57
C ASN A 109 -2.29 15.06 17.54
N LYS A 110 -1.72 14.45 16.49
CA LYS A 110 -1.18 15.15 15.31
C LYS A 110 -1.97 14.73 14.08
N ALA A 111 -2.01 15.62 13.10
CA ALA A 111 -2.50 15.25 11.79
C ALA A 111 -1.68 14.08 11.25
N LYS A 112 -2.36 13.08 10.71
CA LYS A 112 -1.72 11.90 10.17
C LYS A 112 -2.50 11.38 8.98
N MET A 113 -1.76 10.82 8.04
CA MET A 113 -2.35 9.94 7.06
C MET A 113 -2.60 8.58 7.71
N GLY A 114 -3.86 8.34 8.03
CA GLY A 114 -4.38 7.05 8.45
C GLY A 114 -4.41 6.11 7.25
N LEU A 115 -3.24 5.57 6.91
CA LEU A 115 -3.15 4.44 6.02
C LEU A 115 -3.50 3.20 6.85
N LEU A 116 -4.79 2.90 6.97
CA LEU A 116 -5.24 1.51 6.85
C LEU A 116 -5.54 1.32 5.36
N PRO A 117 -4.51 1.33 4.49
CA PRO A 117 -4.78 1.33 3.08
C PRO A 117 -5.42 -0.01 2.75
N SER A 118 -6.62 0.04 2.17
CA SER A 118 -7.21 -1.14 1.56
C SER A 118 -7.15 -0.95 0.07
N VAL A 119 -6.46 -1.86 -0.60
CA VAL A 119 -6.60 -2.06 -2.03
C VAL A 119 -7.72 -3.07 -2.22
N SER A 120 -8.64 -2.79 -3.14
CA SER A 120 -9.72 -3.72 -3.50
C SER A 120 -9.17 -5.01 -4.10
N ASP A 121 -9.97 -6.08 -4.08
CA ASP A 121 -9.54 -7.39 -4.61
C ASP A 121 -9.22 -7.36 -6.11
N ASP A 122 -9.84 -6.45 -6.87
CA ASP A 122 -9.54 -6.21 -8.29
C ASP A 122 -8.34 -5.27 -8.52
N HIS A 123 -7.79 -4.72 -7.44
CA HIS A 123 -6.69 -3.76 -7.43
C HIS A 123 -6.95 -2.44 -8.17
N HIS A 124 -8.19 -2.11 -8.52
CA HIS A 124 -8.53 -0.87 -9.23
C HIS A 124 -9.02 0.24 -8.30
N THR A 125 -9.21 -0.05 -7.00
CA THR A 125 -9.58 0.94 -5.99
C THR A 125 -8.63 0.87 -4.81
N ALA A 126 -8.14 2.02 -4.37
CA ALA A 126 -7.29 2.17 -3.20
C ALA A 126 -7.93 3.19 -2.25
N MET A 127 -8.19 2.79 -1.01
CA MET A 127 -8.78 3.65 0.01
C MET A 127 -7.75 4.06 1.04
N PHE A 128 -7.87 5.28 1.54
CA PHE A 128 -7.05 5.79 2.62
C PHE A 128 -7.81 6.87 3.41
N SER A 129 -7.31 7.23 4.59
CA SER A 129 -7.93 8.29 5.40
C SER A 129 -6.93 9.34 5.85
N MET A 130 -7.39 10.59 5.89
CA MET A 130 -6.70 11.72 6.50
C MET A 130 -7.37 12.03 7.82
N THR A 131 -6.61 12.14 8.90
CA THR A 131 -7.15 12.57 10.19
C THR A 131 -6.43 13.83 10.65
N ALA A 132 -7.18 14.81 11.14
CA ALA A 132 -6.71 16.05 11.70
C ALA A 132 -7.25 16.20 13.14
N PRO A 133 -6.44 16.71 14.09
CA PRO A 133 -6.78 16.74 15.52
C PRO A 133 -7.88 17.77 15.89
N GLN A 134 -8.11 18.77 15.05
CA GLN A 134 -9.13 19.80 15.29
C GLN A 134 -10.45 19.45 14.60
N THR A 135 -11.55 19.97 15.16
CA THR A 135 -12.86 20.01 14.51
C THR A 135 -13.05 21.34 13.79
N PRO A 136 -13.92 21.44 12.76
CA PRO A 136 -14.28 22.72 12.16
C PRO A 136 -14.84 23.69 13.21
N ALA A 137 -14.67 24.99 12.96
CA ALA A 137 -15.24 26.03 13.78
C ALA A 137 -16.78 25.92 13.79
N PRO A 138 -17.43 26.33 14.90
CA PRO A 138 -18.88 26.40 14.98
C PRO A 138 -19.48 27.14 13.77
N GLY A 139 -20.42 26.50 13.08
CA GLY A 139 -21.09 27.05 11.89
C GLY A 139 -20.24 27.13 10.62
N ALA A 140 -19.07 26.48 10.56
CA ALA A 140 -18.47 26.12 9.28
C ALA A 140 -19.43 25.21 8.49
N LYS A 141 -19.40 25.26 7.16
CA LYS A 141 -20.26 24.46 6.26
C LYS A 141 -19.45 23.61 5.28
N GLU A 142 -18.16 23.86 5.17
CA GLU A 142 -17.25 23.29 4.18
C GLU A 142 -15.85 23.18 4.78
N ILE A 143 -15.17 22.11 4.40
CA ILE A 143 -13.75 21.85 4.61
C ILE A 143 -13.05 21.89 3.25
N HIS A 144 -11.86 22.48 3.21
CA HIS A 144 -10.92 22.41 2.11
C HIS A 144 -9.73 21.53 2.49
N PHE A 145 -9.49 20.48 1.72
CA PHE A 145 -8.31 19.64 1.81
C PHE A 145 -7.46 19.76 0.55
N ARG A 146 -6.14 19.97 0.74
CA ARG A 146 -5.14 19.89 -0.31
C ARG A 146 -3.96 19.03 0.14
N GLY A 147 -3.48 18.18 -0.74
CA GLY A 147 -2.27 17.41 -0.52
C GLY A 147 -1.94 16.51 -1.69
N LYS A 148 -1.06 15.54 -1.45
CA LYS A 148 -0.77 14.47 -2.39
C LYS A 148 -0.56 13.15 -1.69
N VAL A 149 -0.92 12.08 -2.37
CA VAL A 149 -0.52 10.74 -1.98
C VAL A 149 0.27 10.09 -3.12
N VAL A 150 1.13 9.15 -2.78
CA VAL A 150 1.87 8.37 -3.76
C VAL A 150 1.43 6.91 -3.63
N VAL A 151 1.02 6.33 -4.74
CA VAL A 151 0.55 4.94 -4.82
C VAL A 151 1.44 4.20 -5.81
N GLU A 152 1.96 3.06 -5.40
CA GLU A 152 2.62 2.12 -6.29
C GLU A 152 1.56 1.42 -7.14
N THR A 153 1.82 1.38 -8.44
CA THR A 153 0.96 0.77 -9.45
C THR A 153 1.75 -0.25 -10.24
N GLY A 154 1.12 -1.38 -10.55
CA GLY A 154 1.68 -2.41 -11.39
C GLY A 154 1.06 -2.43 -12.79
N VAL A 155 1.87 -2.73 -13.79
CA VAL A 155 1.45 -3.05 -15.15
C VAL A 155 2.17 -4.31 -15.65
N ASP A 156 1.76 -4.84 -16.81
CA ASP A 156 2.31 -6.05 -17.42
C ASP A 156 2.23 -7.26 -16.45
N GLU A 157 0.99 -7.66 -16.16
CA GLU A 157 0.70 -8.79 -15.29
C GLU A 157 1.27 -10.11 -15.86
N LYS A 158 1.92 -10.87 -14.99
CA LYS A 158 2.38 -12.23 -15.25
C LYS A 158 1.93 -13.17 -14.15
N THR A 159 1.69 -14.42 -14.54
CA THR A 159 1.36 -15.50 -13.62
C THR A 159 2.29 -16.67 -13.87
N GLU A 160 2.88 -17.18 -12.80
CA GLU A 160 3.77 -18.34 -12.84
C GLU A 160 3.42 -19.32 -11.72
N GLU A 161 3.81 -20.57 -11.87
CA GLU A 161 3.54 -21.64 -10.90
C GLU A 161 4.79 -22.41 -10.51
N GLN A 162 4.88 -22.75 -9.23
CA GLN A 162 5.77 -23.78 -8.71
C GLN A 162 4.93 -24.96 -8.24
N LYS A 163 5.05 -26.08 -8.94
CA LYS A 163 4.36 -27.33 -8.61
C LYS A 163 5.16 -28.12 -7.58
N ARG A 164 4.47 -29.01 -6.87
CA ARG A 164 5.08 -30.00 -5.98
C ARG A 164 5.87 -29.38 -4.82
N LEU A 165 5.36 -28.29 -4.25
CA LEU A 165 5.92 -27.71 -3.03
C LEU A 165 5.35 -28.42 -1.80
N LEU A 166 6.22 -28.84 -0.88
CA LEU A 166 5.78 -29.29 0.44
C LEU A 166 5.72 -28.09 1.40
N LEU A 167 4.58 -27.87 2.06
CA LEU A 167 4.42 -26.79 3.03
C LEU A 167 5.04 -27.16 4.38
N LYS A 168 6.31 -26.80 4.57
CA LYS A 168 7.04 -26.93 5.83
C LYS A 168 7.98 -25.75 6.03
N GLU A 169 8.43 -25.53 7.26
CA GLU A 169 9.45 -24.50 7.52
C GLU A 169 10.72 -24.77 6.70
N GLY A 170 11.29 -23.69 6.17
CA GLY A 170 12.46 -23.73 5.32
C GLY A 170 12.20 -24.03 3.85
N SER A 171 10.99 -24.47 3.46
CA SER A 171 10.67 -24.64 2.04
C SER A 171 10.78 -23.33 1.27
N GLU A 172 11.29 -23.41 0.05
CA GLU A 172 11.52 -22.26 -0.82
C GLU A 172 10.50 -22.18 -1.95
N ILE A 173 10.00 -20.96 -2.18
CA ILE A 173 9.13 -20.60 -3.29
C ILE A 173 9.96 -19.74 -4.24
N THR A 174 10.33 -20.30 -5.38
CA THR A 174 11.28 -19.74 -6.36
C THR A 174 10.58 -19.16 -7.60
N VAL A 175 9.26 -18.98 -7.53
CA VAL A 175 8.44 -18.49 -8.65
C VAL A 175 8.13 -17.00 -8.51
N GLY A 176 8.10 -16.27 -9.63
CA GLY A 176 7.91 -14.82 -9.63
C GLY A 176 9.14 -14.01 -9.20
N PRO A 177 8.98 -12.71 -8.90
CA PRO A 177 10.10 -11.78 -8.74
C PRO A 177 10.82 -11.88 -7.38
N CYS A 178 10.20 -12.59 -6.42
CA CYS A 178 10.69 -12.73 -5.05
C CYS A 178 10.96 -14.20 -4.74
N LEU A 179 12.15 -14.49 -4.20
CA LEU A 179 12.45 -15.78 -3.60
C LEU A 179 11.88 -15.77 -2.18
N PHE A 180 10.81 -16.51 -1.93
CA PHE A 180 10.27 -16.63 -0.58
C PHE A 180 10.80 -17.89 0.11
N LYS A 181 10.99 -17.78 1.42
CA LYS A 181 11.16 -18.94 2.31
C LYS A 181 9.98 -19.01 3.28
N ILE A 182 9.46 -20.21 3.53
CA ILE A 182 8.49 -20.42 4.60
C ILE A 182 9.24 -20.31 5.93
N LYS A 183 9.14 -19.15 6.57
CA LYS A 183 9.82 -18.85 7.85
C LYS A 183 9.16 -19.56 9.02
N ASN A 184 7.84 -19.62 9.02
CA ASN A 184 7.06 -20.29 10.05
C ASN A 184 5.77 -20.87 9.47
N ILE A 185 5.33 -21.98 10.05
CA ILE A 185 4.08 -22.66 9.72
C ILE A 185 3.41 -23.17 11.00
N GLN A 186 2.13 -22.86 11.18
CA GLN A 186 1.41 -23.24 12.39
C GLN A 186 -0.04 -23.63 12.06
N ALA A 187 -0.46 -24.80 12.53
CA ALA A 187 -1.87 -25.20 12.47
C ALA A 187 -2.68 -24.45 13.53
N PHE A 188 -3.83 -23.89 13.13
CA PHE A 188 -4.77 -23.18 13.99
C PHE A 188 -6.14 -23.86 13.93
N GLY A 189 -6.33 -24.85 14.81
CA GLY A 189 -7.47 -25.77 14.75
C GLY A 189 -7.37 -26.74 13.58
N GLU A 190 -8.45 -27.46 13.30
CA GLU A 190 -8.40 -28.59 12.36
C GLU A 190 -8.11 -28.18 10.92
N ASN A 191 -8.64 -27.06 10.43
CA ASN A 191 -8.67 -26.74 8.99
C ASN A 191 -7.96 -25.45 8.60
N ASN A 192 -7.29 -24.77 9.55
CA ASN A 192 -6.56 -23.55 9.24
C ASN A 192 -5.07 -23.74 9.46
N LEU A 193 -4.30 -23.20 8.53
CA LEU A 193 -2.86 -23.17 8.56
C LEU A 193 -2.41 -21.72 8.42
N GLN A 194 -1.58 -21.24 9.33
CA GLN A 194 -0.91 -19.95 9.19
C GLN A 194 0.49 -20.18 8.64
N ILE A 195 0.86 -19.39 7.64
CA ILE A 195 2.22 -19.40 7.08
C ILE A 195 2.78 -17.98 7.10
N THR A 196 4.07 -17.89 7.41
CA THR A 196 4.86 -16.68 7.23
C THR A 196 5.83 -16.91 6.09
N LEU A 197 5.67 -16.15 5.00
CA LEU A 197 6.60 -16.11 3.89
C LEU A 197 7.58 -14.96 4.12
N THR A 198 8.88 -15.20 3.99
CA THR A 198 9.92 -14.18 4.17
C THR A 198 10.75 -14.02 2.90
N SER A 199 11.15 -12.79 2.58
CA SER A 199 11.95 -12.42 1.41
C SER A 199 12.87 -11.24 1.76
N ASP A 200 14.03 -11.16 1.12
CA ASP A 200 14.93 -10.00 1.15
C ASP A 200 14.52 -8.89 0.17
N LYS A 201 13.62 -9.21 -0.77
CA LYS A 201 13.02 -8.27 -1.72
C LYS A 201 11.62 -7.85 -1.27
N SER A 202 11.30 -6.59 -1.57
CA SER A 202 9.94 -6.05 -1.42
C SER A 202 8.94 -6.83 -2.26
N HIS A 203 7.81 -7.18 -1.67
CA HIS A 203 6.69 -7.83 -2.35
C HIS A 203 5.73 -6.84 -3.05
N SER A 204 6.15 -5.60 -3.31
CA SER A 204 5.31 -4.57 -3.95
C SER A 204 4.88 -4.90 -5.38
N ALA A 205 5.63 -5.76 -6.08
CA ALA A 205 5.25 -6.25 -7.40
C ALA A 205 4.23 -7.40 -7.37
N ILE A 206 3.99 -8.02 -6.21
CA ILE A 206 3.12 -9.19 -6.09
C ILE A 206 1.66 -8.74 -5.98
N LYS A 207 0.84 -9.19 -6.93
CA LYS A 207 -0.62 -9.01 -6.90
C LYS A 207 -1.27 -10.05 -5.99
N THR A 208 -1.06 -11.32 -6.26
CA THR A 208 -1.64 -12.44 -5.50
C THR A 208 -0.66 -13.60 -5.33
N ILE A 209 -0.85 -14.34 -4.23
CA ILE A 209 -0.22 -15.65 -3.98
C ILE A 209 -1.36 -16.61 -3.69
N GLU A 210 -1.47 -17.66 -4.51
CA GLU A 210 -2.50 -18.68 -4.40
C GLU A 210 -1.86 -20.04 -4.12
N PHE A 211 -2.51 -20.82 -3.26
CA PHE A 211 -2.13 -22.19 -2.97
C PHE A 211 -3.18 -23.13 -3.57
N ILE A 212 -2.74 -24.10 -4.35
CA ILE A 212 -3.58 -25.08 -5.04
C ILE A 212 -3.23 -26.45 -4.46
N GLY A 213 -4.22 -27.16 -3.92
CA GLY A 213 -4.05 -28.48 -3.32
C GLY A 213 -3.67 -29.56 -4.34
N ALA A 214 -3.30 -30.74 -3.85
CA ALA A 214 -2.99 -31.90 -4.69
C ALA A 214 -4.20 -32.36 -5.55
N ASP A 215 -5.42 -32.00 -5.14
CA ASP A 215 -6.67 -32.24 -5.86
C ASP A 215 -6.95 -31.21 -6.98
N GLY A 216 -6.04 -30.25 -7.19
CA GLY A 216 -6.18 -29.17 -8.17
C GLY A 216 -7.13 -28.05 -7.74
N LYS A 217 -7.69 -28.09 -6.52
CA LYS A 217 -8.58 -27.03 -6.02
C LYS A 217 -7.78 -25.95 -5.31
N LYS A 218 -8.25 -24.71 -5.47
CA LYS A 218 -7.69 -23.55 -4.77
C LYS A 218 -7.98 -23.68 -3.26
N ILE A 219 -6.94 -23.60 -2.45
CA ILE A 219 -7.04 -23.48 -0.99
C ILE A 219 -7.44 -22.04 -0.68
N LYS A 220 -8.49 -21.86 0.12
CA LYS A 220 -8.96 -20.51 0.50
C LYS A 220 -7.83 -19.81 1.25
N THR A 221 -7.32 -18.74 0.67
CA THR A 221 -6.15 -18.03 1.17
C THR A 221 -6.53 -16.60 1.51
N ARG A 222 -6.11 -16.12 2.69
CA ARG A 222 -6.31 -14.74 3.12
C ARG A 222 -4.99 -14.18 3.62
N LYS A 223 -4.53 -13.07 3.05
CA LYS A 223 -3.44 -12.29 3.61
C LYS A 223 -3.91 -11.67 4.92
N THR A 224 -3.25 -12.01 6.03
CA THR A 224 -3.60 -11.52 7.37
C THR A 224 -2.74 -10.34 7.79
N GLY A 225 -1.63 -10.10 7.10
CA GLY A 225 -0.81 -8.92 7.30
C GLY A 225 0.47 -8.95 6.48
N GLN A 226 1.33 -7.97 6.74
CA GLN A 226 2.70 -7.91 6.25
C GLN A 226 3.54 -7.13 7.25
N SER A 227 4.85 -7.39 7.28
CA SER A 227 5.81 -6.55 8.00
C SER A 227 7.07 -6.36 7.17
N SER A 228 7.83 -5.32 7.52
CA SER A 228 9.17 -5.11 7.01
C SER A 228 10.06 -4.70 8.17
N VAL A 229 11.13 -5.45 8.40
CA VAL A 229 12.08 -5.21 9.50
C VAL A 229 13.48 -5.06 8.91
N GLY A 230 14.27 -4.16 9.47
CA GLY A 230 15.66 -3.95 9.04
C GLY A 230 15.91 -2.54 8.52
N TRP A 231 17.18 -2.21 8.36
CA TRP A 231 17.66 -0.89 7.97
C TRP A 231 18.27 -0.99 6.57
N ASP A 232 17.94 -0.03 5.71
CA ASP A 232 18.42 0.09 4.33
C ASP A 232 18.44 -1.21 3.52
N LYS A 233 19.64 -1.71 3.18
CA LYS A 233 19.86 -2.86 2.28
C LYS A 233 19.60 -4.21 2.94
N ASN A 234 19.47 -4.25 4.27
CA ASN A 234 19.23 -5.47 5.05
C ASN A 234 17.78 -5.55 5.52
N LYS A 235 16.83 -5.16 4.66
CA LYS A 235 15.40 -5.27 4.95
C LYS A 235 14.91 -6.69 4.65
N THR A 236 14.18 -7.23 5.59
CA THR A 236 13.41 -8.47 5.44
C THR A 236 11.94 -8.11 5.39
N TYR A 237 11.23 -8.74 4.45
CA TYR A 237 9.81 -8.55 4.20
C TYR A 237 9.09 -9.85 4.54
N ASP A 238 8.16 -9.78 5.49
CA ASP A 238 7.33 -10.92 5.87
C ASP A 238 5.90 -10.71 5.37
N LEU A 239 5.31 -11.75 4.79
CA LEU A 239 3.90 -11.84 4.47
C LEU A 239 3.24 -12.91 5.34
N TYR A 240 2.12 -12.54 5.97
CA TYR A 240 1.35 -13.45 6.80
C TYR A 240 0.10 -13.90 6.04
N TYR A 241 -0.09 -15.21 5.93
CA TYR A 241 -1.25 -15.81 5.28
C TYR A 241 -1.94 -16.82 6.17
N SER A 242 -3.27 -16.85 6.07
CA SER A 242 -4.11 -17.93 6.59
C SER A 242 -4.68 -18.72 5.43
N LEU A 243 -4.45 -20.03 5.45
CA LEU A 243 -4.91 -21.01 4.49
C LEU A 243 -5.98 -21.84 5.17
N THR A 244 -7.18 -21.86 4.61
CA THR A 244 -8.32 -22.60 5.12
C THR A 244 -8.75 -23.64 4.10
N LYS A 245 -8.78 -24.90 4.51
CA LYS A 245 -9.42 -25.94 3.70
C LYS A 245 -10.92 -25.94 4.00
N GLU A 246 -11.75 -26.01 2.96
CA GLU A 246 -13.18 -26.21 3.17
C GLU A 246 -13.41 -27.56 3.88
N LYS A 247 -14.46 -27.62 4.71
CA LYS A 247 -14.81 -28.85 5.43
C LYS A 247 -15.20 -29.93 4.41
N GLU A 248 -14.27 -30.83 4.10
CA GLU A 248 -14.61 -32.09 3.47
C GLU A 248 -15.48 -32.89 4.45
N LYS A 249 -16.55 -33.53 3.97
CA LYS A 249 -17.26 -34.55 4.75
C LYS A 249 -16.20 -35.58 5.15
N GLY A 250 -15.87 -35.60 6.44
CA GLY A 250 -14.65 -36.24 6.91
C GLY A 250 -14.53 -37.70 6.46
N PRO A 251 -13.32 -38.18 6.15
CA PRO A 251 -13.12 -39.59 5.85
C PRO A 251 -13.63 -40.43 7.02
N LYS A 252 -14.30 -41.55 6.71
CA LYS A 252 -14.75 -42.54 7.71
C LYS A 252 -13.56 -43.12 8.49
N ASP A 253 -12.38 -43.07 7.89
CA ASP A 253 -11.11 -43.41 8.53
C ASP A 253 -10.68 -42.29 9.49
N LYS A 254 -10.54 -42.65 10.77
CA LYS A 254 -10.10 -41.73 11.84
C LYS A 254 -8.58 -41.53 11.86
N THR A 255 -7.81 -42.32 11.11
CA THR A 255 -6.34 -42.31 11.14
C THR A 255 -5.70 -41.46 10.04
N ALA A 256 -6.44 -41.09 9.00
CA ALA A 256 -5.93 -40.21 7.94
C ALA A 256 -5.71 -38.78 8.47
N PRO A 257 -4.62 -38.09 8.07
CA PRO A 257 -4.40 -36.67 8.39
C PRO A 257 -5.61 -35.83 7.96
N LYS A 258 -6.07 -34.94 8.84
CA LYS A 258 -7.21 -34.06 8.57
C LYS A 258 -6.78 -32.60 8.49
N GLY A 259 -7.48 -31.84 7.65
CA GLY A 259 -7.34 -30.40 7.48
C GLY A 259 -5.89 -29.89 7.38
N ALA A 260 -5.39 -29.19 8.39
CA ALA A 260 -4.08 -28.54 8.40
C ALA A 260 -2.92 -29.54 8.32
N GLU A 261 -3.01 -30.69 9.00
CA GLU A 261 -2.00 -31.74 8.92
C GLU A 261 -1.92 -32.33 7.51
N LYS A 262 -3.07 -32.52 6.87
CA LYS A 262 -3.16 -32.94 5.47
C LYS A 262 -2.52 -31.90 4.53
N MET A 263 -2.80 -30.61 4.74
CA MET A 263 -2.17 -29.54 3.94
C MET A 263 -0.64 -29.50 4.07
N MET A 264 -0.07 -29.84 5.23
CA MET A 264 1.38 -29.88 5.45
C MET A 264 2.07 -31.13 4.89
N SER A 265 1.32 -32.22 4.71
CA SER A 265 1.82 -33.52 4.22
C SER A 265 1.63 -33.72 2.72
N GLU A 266 0.74 -32.94 2.10
CA GLU A 266 0.50 -32.98 0.66
C GLU A 266 1.38 -31.99 -0.10
N LEU A 267 1.69 -32.35 -1.34
CA LEU A 267 2.34 -31.46 -2.29
C LEU A 267 1.32 -30.46 -2.85
N VAL A 268 1.62 -29.17 -2.73
CA VAL A 268 0.80 -28.09 -3.28
C VAL A 268 1.46 -27.45 -4.51
N THR A 269 0.66 -26.74 -5.29
CA THR A 269 1.15 -25.81 -6.30
C THR A 269 0.99 -24.39 -5.77
N VAL A 270 2.05 -23.60 -5.81
CA VAL A 270 2.00 -22.17 -5.52
C VAL A 270 1.94 -21.42 -6.83
N ARG A 271 0.91 -20.60 -7.00
CA ARG A 271 0.74 -19.71 -8.15
C ARG A 271 0.92 -18.26 -7.69
N ILE A 272 1.80 -17.53 -8.35
CA ILE A 272 2.05 -16.13 -8.05
C ILE A 272 1.71 -15.29 -9.27
N THR A 273 0.81 -14.32 -9.07
CA THR A 273 0.55 -13.27 -10.05
C THR A 273 1.26 -11.99 -9.61
N TYR A 274 2.02 -11.39 -10.52
CA TYR A 274 2.87 -10.24 -10.25
C TYR A 274 2.96 -9.31 -11.46
N PHE A 275 3.44 -8.09 -11.23
CA PHE A 275 3.67 -7.09 -12.27
C PHE A 275 5.16 -7.02 -12.60
N THR A 276 5.53 -7.05 -13.88
CA THR A 276 6.95 -6.90 -14.26
C THR A 276 7.45 -5.47 -14.14
N LYS A 277 6.54 -4.50 -14.11
CA LYS A 277 6.86 -3.09 -13.94
C LYS A 277 6.00 -2.52 -12.81
N VAL A 278 6.66 -1.86 -11.87
CA VAL A 278 6.02 -1.12 -10.78
C VAL A 278 6.41 0.35 -10.93
N ASP A 279 5.40 1.18 -11.15
CA ASP A 279 5.55 2.62 -11.27
C ASP A 279 4.95 3.32 -10.04
N LYS A 280 5.43 4.53 -9.75
CA LYS A 280 4.85 5.40 -8.73
C LYS A 280 3.89 6.39 -9.38
N LEU A 281 2.66 6.38 -8.90
CA LEU A 281 1.63 7.34 -9.28
C LEU A 281 1.49 8.38 -8.17
N GLU A 282 1.86 9.63 -8.46
CA GLU A 282 1.51 10.76 -7.61
C GLU A 282 0.08 11.20 -7.91
N VAL A 283 -0.75 11.22 -6.88
CA VAL A 283 -2.16 11.63 -6.96
C VAL A 283 -2.31 12.94 -6.18
N PRO A 284 -2.32 14.10 -6.87
CA PRO A 284 -2.64 15.37 -6.22
C PRO A 284 -4.13 15.36 -5.85
N ILE A 285 -4.44 15.98 -4.72
CA ILE A 285 -5.79 16.06 -4.19
C ILE A 285 -6.05 17.50 -3.80
N ASP A 286 -7.07 18.10 -4.37
CA ASP A 286 -7.60 19.39 -3.98
C ASP A 286 -9.13 19.28 -4.00
N VAL A 287 -9.74 19.18 -2.82
CA VAL A 287 -11.18 18.94 -2.69
C VAL A 287 -11.80 19.85 -1.64
N LYS A 288 -13.04 20.23 -1.92
CA LYS A 288 -13.93 20.91 -0.97
C LYS A 288 -15.09 19.99 -0.63
N VAL A 289 -15.36 19.85 0.67
CA VAL A 289 -16.33 18.90 1.20
C VAL A 289 -17.32 19.64 2.08
N GLY A 290 -18.59 19.61 1.70
CA GLY A 290 -19.67 20.13 2.54
C GLY A 290 -19.84 19.29 3.81
N LEU A 291 -20.08 19.94 4.94
CA LEU A 291 -20.23 19.27 6.25
C LEU A 291 -21.59 18.57 6.42
N GLY A 292 -22.63 19.03 5.72
CA GLY A 292 -23.98 18.49 5.85
C GLY A 292 -24.57 18.59 7.26
N LEU A 293 -24.06 19.51 8.09
CA LEU A 293 -24.50 19.79 9.46
C LEU A 293 -25.46 20.98 9.54
#